data_AF-A0A9W9DAJ8-F1
#
_entry.id   AF-A0A9W9DAJ8-F1
#
_cell.length_a   1.000
_cell.length_b   1.000
_cell.length_c   1.000
_cell.angle_alpha   90.00
_cell.angle_beta   90.00
_cell.angle_gamma   90.00
#
_symmetry.space_group_name_H-M   'P 1'
#
loop_
_entity.id
_entity.type
_entity.pdbx_description
1 polymer ?
#
loop_
_entity_poly.entity_id
_entity_poly.type
_entity_poly.pdbx_seq_one_letter_code
_entity_poly.pdbx_strand_id
1 'polypeptide(L)'
;MSSLSLDSPVVARRGPGPSRLSNIQVPSSIREQDMGSPLTPGQKRRRYDFIPPPSARRPEGPYYPQSAARRESLPPIHVRVSPPASAGMHPPSARTPQDRRLPIHELPNRKGSSTSDMNIVVPQHHDQSRSVEAMVLSVPYQARIKLLGRICAPLKEPGPASPAAQVRGAIIAVEGDDLQAVQDLAQWLNGFLSKDEEYSSRIAEPPKTPGDSKKEVTFEEYLSLISEWHSKSKEMTRYITTPISSSDPSPSKGDEMDTADRKDSATPPDSPRKSTSPSLTTSTLTSSSAPAKKPIIILPTFQLHASVAYASRIPIQDAYSPTDHWQWMATLWRGIVGPDLTLYVKSYDAKEQPQGKMVELDDSVRCLTVMKQAGGEFKDASLRRVGFEVSEWVRGLGRKDS
;
A
#
# COMPACT_ATOMS: atom_id res chain seq x y z
N MET A 1 -58.89 50.41 26.41
CA MET A 1 -58.15 50.13 27.67
C MET A 1 -56.72 49.81 27.23
N SER A 2 -55.79 50.78 27.13
CA SER A 2 -54.94 51.36 28.21
C SER A 2 -54.21 50.23 28.97
N SER A 3 -52.89 50.14 29.18
CA SER A 3 -51.73 51.07 29.21
C SER A 3 -50.46 50.20 29.36
N LEU A 4 -49.38 50.43 28.60
CA LEU A 4 -48.02 50.87 29.02
C LEU A 4 -47.51 50.70 30.47
N SER A 5 -46.19 50.42 30.54
CA SER A 5 -45.16 50.72 31.58
C SER A 5 -44.82 49.63 32.62
N LEU A 6 -43.58 49.11 32.62
CA LEU A 6 -42.36 49.56 33.35
C LEU A 6 -42.49 49.44 34.88
N ASP A 7 -41.69 48.59 35.54
CA ASP A 7 -40.40 48.96 36.16
C ASP A 7 -39.88 47.84 37.09
N SER A 8 -38.56 47.82 37.30
CA SER A 8 -37.85 47.05 38.33
C SER A 8 -37.90 47.78 39.69
N PRO A 9 -37.48 47.15 40.81
CA PRO A 9 -36.23 47.66 41.37
C PRO A 9 -35.27 46.61 41.97
N VAL A 10 -34.00 47.02 41.89
CA VAL A 10 -32.75 46.50 42.48
C VAL A 10 -32.62 46.90 43.96
N VAL A 11 -32.04 46.06 44.83
CA VAL A 11 -31.02 46.36 45.91
C VAL A 11 -30.50 44.99 46.43
N ALA A 12 -29.30 44.48 46.10
CA ALA A 12 -27.91 44.86 46.44
C ALA A 12 -27.40 44.42 47.84
N ARG A 13 -26.40 43.51 47.84
CA ARG A 13 -25.15 43.52 48.65
C ARG A 13 -24.09 42.68 47.87
N ARG A 14 -23.12 43.26 47.11
CA ARG A 14 -21.73 43.69 47.49
C ARG A 14 -21.07 42.73 48.49
N GLY A 15 -19.88 42.11 48.32
CA GLY A 15 -18.68 42.15 47.44
C GLY A 15 -17.53 41.44 48.24
N PRO A 16 -16.21 41.44 47.91
CA PRO A 16 -15.42 41.87 46.73
C PRO A 16 -14.49 40.75 46.14
N GLY A 17 -14.17 40.69 44.85
CA GLY A 17 -13.02 41.39 44.23
C GLY A 17 -12.39 40.55 43.08
N PRO A 18 -11.62 41.15 42.13
CA PRO A 18 -11.47 40.63 40.76
C PRO A 18 -10.03 40.27 40.32
N SER A 19 -9.92 39.40 39.31
CA SER A 19 -8.68 39.22 38.52
C SER A 19 -8.94 39.57 37.05
N ARG A 20 -8.47 40.76 36.68
CA ARG A 20 -8.29 41.25 35.29
C ARG A 20 -7.05 40.59 34.70
N LEU A 21 -7.04 40.20 33.43
CA LEU A 21 -5.92 40.42 32.50
C LEU A 21 -6.39 40.20 31.06
N SER A 22 -6.61 41.30 30.34
CA SER A 22 -6.51 41.39 28.89
C SER A 22 -5.71 42.65 28.56
N ASN A 23 -4.96 42.58 27.45
CA ASN A 23 -4.10 43.60 26.82
C ASN A 23 -2.59 43.42 27.06
N ILE A 24 -1.89 43.00 26.01
CA ILE A 24 -0.70 43.71 25.49
C ILE A 24 -0.69 43.50 23.96
N GLN A 25 -0.76 44.61 23.24
CA GLN A 25 -0.43 44.74 21.81
C GLN A 25 0.99 45.32 21.67
N VAL A 26 1.57 45.03 20.50
CA VAL A 26 2.93 45.19 19.95
C VAL A 26 3.52 46.62 19.99
N PRO A 27 4.83 46.81 19.72
CA PRO A 27 5.17 47.27 18.35
C PRO A 27 6.48 46.72 17.75
N SER A 28 6.53 46.76 16.42
CA SER A 28 7.69 46.51 15.56
C SER A 28 8.44 47.82 15.27
N SER A 29 9.79 47.82 15.29
CA SER A 29 10.68 48.44 14.28
C SER A 29 12.14 48.57 14.75
N ILE A 30 13.04 48.45 13.76
CA ILE A 30 14.44 48.94 13.69
C ILE A 30 15.50 48.17 14.50
N ARG A 31 16.73 47.95 14.04
CA ARG A 31 17.46 47.80 12.75
C ARG A 31 18.93 47.74 13.20
N GLU A 32 19.70 46.89 12.52
CA GLU A 32 21.17 46.91 12.42
C GLU A 32 22.06 46.39 13.56
N GLN A 33 22.87 45.39 13.14
CA GLN A 33 24.31 45.26 13.30
C GLN A 33 24.90 44.56 14.52
N ASP A 34 25.80 43.64 14.15
CA ASP A 34 26.84 42.95 14.91
C ASP A 34 26.40 42.13 16.12
N MET A 35 26.55 40.80 15.99
CA MET A 35 27.55 40.10 16.81
C MET A 35 27.86 38.73 16.19
N GLY A 36 29.15 38.51 15.95
CA GLY A 36 29.69 37.43 15.14
C GLY A 36 29.58 36.03 15.74
N SER A 37 29.45 35.07 14.83
CA SER A 37 30.02 33.72 14.92
C SER A 37 31.53 33.81 15.15
N PRO A 38 32.16 32.98 16.00
CA PRO A 38 32.73 31.71 15.51
C PRO A 38 32.67 30.57 16.58
N LEU A 39 32.83 29.30 16.23
CA LEU A 39 34.13 28.61 16.31
C LEU A 39 34.11 27.33 15.46
N THR A 40 34.85 27.39 14.35
CA THR A 40 35.44 26.25 13.65
C THR A 40 36.94 26.26 13.95
N PRO A 41 37.57 25.17 14.39
CA PRO A 41 39.02 25.05 14.31
C PRO A 41 39.40 24.35 13.00
N GLY A 42 40.02 25.14 12.11
CA GLY A 42 40.47 24.71 10.80
C GLY A 42 41.78 23.91 10.78
N GLN A 43 42.04 23.38 9.60
CA GLN A 43 43.24 22.65 9.18
C GLN A 43 44.52 23.50 9.24
N LYS A 44 45.64 22.90 9.68
CA LYS A 44 46.99 23.20 9.17
C LYS A 44 47.87 21.95 9.12
N ARG A 45 48.08 21.49 7.88
CA ARG A 45 49.29 20.87 7.30
C ARG A 45 50.34 20.26 8.26
N ARG A 46 50.52 18.94 8.16
CA ARG A 46 51.79 18.29 7.80
C ARG A 46 51.52 17.00 7.01
N ARG A 47 51.94 16.97 5.73
CA ARG A 47 52.30 15.72 5.03
C ARG A 47 53.64 15.26 5.60
N TYR A 48 53.78 13.98 5.92
CA TYR A 48 54.92 13.17 5.49
C TYR A 48 54.55 11.69 5.58
N ASP A 49 54.96 10.99 4.52
CA ASP A 49 54.80 9.58 4.24
C ASP A 49 55.41 8.66 5.31
N PHE A 50 54.79 7.50 5.55
CA PHE A 50 55.50 6.33 6.08
C PHE A 50 55.29 5.12 5.18
N ILE A 51 56.39 4.82 4.48
CA ILE A 51 56.70 3.59 3.73
C ILE A 51 56.94 2.46 4.74
N PRO A 52 56.54 1.20 4.46
CA PRO A 52 56.82 0.05 5.33
C PRO A 52 58.29 -0.38 5.21
N PRO A 53 58.93 -0.92 6.27
CA PRO A 53 60.31 -1.39 6.16
C PRO A 53 60.40 -2.78 5.47
N PRO A 54 61.53 -3.09 4.80
CA PRO A 54 61.67 -4.24 3.92
C PRO A 54 62.45 -5.43 4.49
N SER A 55 62.16 -6.61 3.92
CA SER A 55 63.06 -7.70 3.52
C SER A 55 63.92 -8.46 4.56
N ALA A 56 63.74 -9.78 4.64
CA ALA A 56 64.81 -10.76 4.37
C ALA A 56 64.25 -12.16 4.01
N ARG A 57 64.93 -12.84 3.09
CA ARG A 57 64.58 -14.11 2.43
C ARG A 57 65.34 -15.31 3.01
N ARG A 58 64.67 -16.49 2.98
CA ARG A 58 65.16 -17.89 2.70
C ARG A 58 66.14 -18.56 3.70
N PRO A 59 66.36 -19.92 3.69
CA PRO A 59 66.17 -20.91 2.59
C PRO A 59 65.59 -22.33 2.90
N GLU A 60 65.20 -23.01 1.82
CA GLU A 60 65.26 -24.47 1.49
C GLU A 60 64.47 -25.57 2.26
N GLY A 61 63.77 -26.44 1.51
CA GLY A 61 63.22 -27.76 1.92
C GLY A 61 64.27 -28.89 1.78
N PRO A 62 63.96 -30.18 1.48
CA PRO A 62 62.67 -30.89 1.26
C PRO A 62 62.58 -32.30 1.95
N TYR A 63 61.42 -32.99 1.90
CA TYR A 63 61.22 -34.40 1.44
C TYR A 63 59.82 -34.97 1.82
N TYR A 64 59.20 -35.61 0.82
CA TYR A 64 57.85 -36.22 0.65
C TYR A 64 57.61 -37.56 1.43
N PRO A 65 56.49 -38.34 1.31
CA PRO A 65 55.32 -38.22 0.41
C PRO A 65 53.89 -38.49 0.98
N GLN A 66 52.92 -37.77 0.43
CA GLN A 66 51.75 -38.25 -0.34
C GLN A 66 51.05 -39.59 0.02
N SER A 67 49.78 -39.51 0.45
CA SER A 67 48.72 -40.39 -0.08
C SER A 67 47.30 -39.82 0.11
N ALA A 68 46.50 -40.00 -0.94
CA ALA A 68 45.04 -39.87 -1.04
C ALA A 68 44.44 -38.47 -1.26
N ALA A 69 44.30 -38.17 -2.55
CA ALA A 69 43.33 -37.23 -3.09
C ALA A 69 41.87 -37.68 -2.89
N ARG A 70 40.96 -36.69 -2.99
CA ARG A 70 39.50 -36.76 -3.24
C ARG A 70 38.58 -36.92 -2.03
N ARG A 71 37.95 -35.82 -1.59
CA ARG A 71 36.57 -35.44 -1.99
C ARG A 71 36.16 -34.11 -1.36
N GLU A 72 35.38 -33.37 -2.14
CA GLU A 72 34.76 -32.08 -1.84
C GLU A 72 33.61 -32.19 -0.81
N SER A 73 33.21 -31.01 -0.32
CA SER A 73 31.93 -30.64 0.31
C SER A 73 31.80 -30.80 1.84
N LEU A 74 31.76 -29.63 2.52
CA LEU A 74 30.92 -29.21 3.66
C LEU A 74 31.73 -28.39 4.71
N PRO A 75 31.20 -27.24 5.19
CA PRO A 75 31.82 -26.50 6.28
C PRO A 75 31.55 -27.17 7.66
N PRO A 76 32.39 -26.94 8.67
CA PRO A 76 32.35 -27.67 9.94
C PRO A 76 31.11 -27.35 10.79
N ILE A 77 30.35 -28.38 11.15
CA ILE A 77 29.24 -28.33 12.11
C ILE A 77 29.81 -28.00 13.50
N HIS A 78 29.46 -26.85 14.04
CA HIS A 78 29.70 -26.52 15.44
C HIS A 78 28.63 -27.19 16.32
N VAL A 79 29.02 -28.24 17.01
CA VAL A 79 28.20 -28.94 18.01
C VAL A 79 28.07 -28.05 19.25
N ARG A 80 26.90 -27.43 19.46
CA ARG A 80 26.56 -26.83 20.76
C ARG A 80 26.00 -27.90 21.68
N VAL A 81 26.65 -28.06 22.82
CA VAL A 81 26.30 -28.97 23.92
C VAL A 81 25.08 -28.39 24.67
N SER A 82 24.03 -29.19 24.80
CA SER A 82 22.84 -28.90 25.63
C SER A 82 23.09 -29.27 27.10
N PRO A 83 22.69 -28.46 28.10
CA PRO A 83 22.67 -28.88 29.50
C PRO A 83 21.49 -29.81 29.84
N PRO A 84 21.60 -30.67 30.88
CA PRO A 84 20.70 -31.79 31.12
C PRO A 84 19.40 -31.41 31.84
N ALA A 85 18.40 -32.26 31.64
CA ALA A 85 17.05 -32.20 32.16
C ALA A 85 16.96 -32.13 33.71
N SER A 86 15.98 -31.38 34.20
CA SER A 86 15.29 -31.67 35.45
C SER A 86 13.79 -31.64 35.20
N ALA A 87 13.16 -32.78 35.42
CA ALA A 87 11.74 -33.03 35.32
C ALA A 87 10.96 -32.32 36.44
N GLY A 88 9.72 -31.90 36.15
CA GLY A 88 8.80 -31.37 37.16
C GLY A 88 7.63 -30.61 36.54
N MET A 89 6.72 -31.32 35.88
CA MET A 89 5.40 -30.79 35.51
C MET A 89 4.53 -30.65 36.78
N HIS A 90 4.04 -29.44 37.05
CA HIS A 90 2.85 -29.23 37.90
C HIS A 90 2.03 -28.05 37.34
N PRO A 91 0.71 -28.19 37.14
CA PRO A 91 -0.17 -27.09 36.75
C PRO A 91 -0.54 -26.24 37.97
N PRO A 92 -0.59 -24.89 37.87
CA PRO A 92 -1.14 -24.09 38.96
C PRO A 92 -2.67 -24.27 39.00
N SER A 93 -3.13 -24.92 40.08
CA SER A 93 -4.54 -25.07 40.44
C SER A 93 -5.22 -23.72 40.64
N ALA A 94 -6.46 -23.64 40.17
CA ALA A 94 -7.44 -22.62 40.52
C ALA A 94 -7.51 -22.44 42.04
N ARG A 95 -7.27 -21.22 42.51
CA ARG A 95 -7.57 -20.79 43.88
C ARG A 95 -8.79 -19.90 43.87
N THR A 96 -9.94 -20.50 44.14
CA THR A 96 -11.08 -19.82 44.76
C THR A 96 -10.80 -19.65 46.25
N PRO A 97 -11.11 -18.50 46.88
CA PRO A 97 -11.18 -18.40 48.33
C PRO A 97 -12.59 -18.80 48.80
N GLN A 98 -12.69 -19.90 49.54
CA GLN A 98 -13.92 -20.29 50.23
C GLN A 98 -13.88 -19.80 51.69
N ASP A 99 -14.99 -19.13 52.04
CA ASP A 99 -15.76 -19.28 53.27
C ASP A 99 -15.32 -18.57 54.57
N ARG A 100 -16.19 -17.68 55.06
CA ARG A 100 -16.29 -17.28 56.46
C ARG A 100 -17.78 -17.31 56.87
N ARG A 101 -18.20 -18.43 57.46
CA ARG A 101 -19.50 -18.64 58.15
C ARG A 101 -19.59 -17.74 59.40
N LEU A 102 -20.74 -17.18 59.82
CA LEU A 102 -21.99 -17.74 60.43
C LEU A 102 -22.94 -16.55 60.77
N PRO A 103 -24.20 -16.69 61.27
CA PRO A 103 -25.14 -17.82 61.25
C PRO A 103 -26.56 -17.46 60.70
N ILE A 104 -27.36 -18.52 60.56
CA ILE A 104 -28.76 -18.64 60.12
C ILE A 104 -29.74 -17.94 61.07
N HIS A 105 -30.72 -17.21 60.50
CA HIS A 105 -32.04 -17.02 61.12
C HIS A 105 -33.13 -17.16 60.04
N GLU A 106 -34.19 -17.89 60.36
CA GLU A 106 -35.16 -18.46 59.43
C GLU A 106 -36.30 -17.51 59.01
N LEU A 107 -36.76 -17.69 57.74
CA LEU A 107 -38.11 -17.50 57.14
C LEU A 107 -38.70 -16.06 56.99
N PRO A 108 -39.72 -15.84 56.12
CA PRO A 108 -39.91 -16.33 54.74
C PRO A 108 -40.34 -15.22 53.74
N ASN A 109 -40.11 -15.48 52.44
CA ASN A 109 -40.97 -15.08 51.32
C ASN A 109 -41.25 -13.58 51.08
N ARG A 110 -40.50 -12.94 50.17
CA ARG A 110 -41.02 -11.80 49.38
C ARG A 110 -40.34 -11.65 48.01
N LYS A 111 -41.21 -11.77 47.01
CA LYS A 111 -41.09 -11.47 45.58
C LYS A 111 -40.00 -10.47 45.17
N GLY A 112 -39.19 -10.89 44.21
CA GLY A 112 -38.81 -10.12 43.02
C GLY A 112 -37.85 -8.96 43.23
N SER A 113 -36.55 -9.22 43.14
CA SER A 113 -35.54 -8.29 42.61
C SER A 113 -34.19 -8.99 42.42
N SER A 114 -33.44 -8.60 41.39
CA SER A 114 -32.17 -9.15 40.87
C SER A 114 -32.30 -10.49 40.12
N THR A 115 -32.02 -10.55 38.82
CA THR A 115 -30.67 -10.39 38.28
C THR A 115 -30.60 -9.41 37.11
N SER A 116 -29.72 -8.42 37.23
CA SER A 116 -29.13 -7.78 36.05
C SER A 116 -28.25 -8.82 35.37
N ASP A 117 -28.86 -9.60 34.49
CA ASP A 117 -28.13 -10.45 33.56
C ASP A 117 -27.25 -9.52 32.70
N MET A 118 -25.94 -9.68 32.85
CA MET A 118 -24.99 -9.26 31.82
C MET A 118 -25.26 -10.14 30.61
N ASN A 119 -26.31 -9.80 29.85
CA ASN A 119 -26.48 -10.28 28.51
C ASN A 119 -25.22 -9.85 27.75
N ILE A 120 -24.34 -10.81 27.49
CA ILE A 120 -23.41 -10.74 26.37
C ILE A 120 -24.30 -10.68 25.14
N VAL A 121 -24.70 -9.47 24.77
CA VAL A 121 -25.25 -9.19 23.45
C VAL A 121 -24.09 -9.45 22.51
N VAL A 122 -24.10 -10.62 21.85
CA VAL A 122 -23.27 -10.85 20.68
C VAL A 122 -23.61 -9.68 19.74
N PRO A 123 -22.64 -8.81 19.40
CA PRO A 123 -22.90 -7.73 18.46
C PRO A 123 -23.48 -8.35 17.20
N GLN A 124 -24.59 -7.80 16.67
CA GLN A 124 -25.05 -8.23 15.37
C GLN A 124 -23.87 -8.12 14.40
N HIS A 125 -23.66 -9.11 13.53
CA HIS A 125 -22.53 -9.15 12.60
C HIS A 125 -22.33 -7.81 11.84
N HIS A 126 -23.43 -7.12 11.53
CA HIS A 126 -23.40 -5.80 10.90
C HIS A 126 -22.77 -4.69 11.76
N ASP A 127 -22.98 -4.73 13.07
CA ASP A 127 -22.42 -3.77 14.04
C ASP A 127 -20.92 -4.02 14.25
N GLN A 128 -20.53 -5.31 14.30
CA GLN A 128 -19.11 -5.68 14.31
C GLN A 128 -18.42 -5.17 13.04
N SER A 129 -18.99 -5.37 11.85
CA SER A 129 -18.31 -4.98 10.61
C SER A 129 -18.04 -3.49 10.53
N ARG A 130 -19.02 -2.66 10.90
CA ARG A 130 -18.85 -1.20 10.96
C ARG A 130 -17.82 -0.78 12.00
N SER A 131 -17.81 -1.45 13.17
CA SER A 131 -16.83 -1.18 14.22
C SER A 131 -15.40 -1.53 13.77
N VAL A 132 -15.21 -2.71 13.16
CA VAL A 132 -13.90 -3.14 12.63
C VAL A 132 -13.42 -2.19 11.55
N GLU A 133 -14.29 -1.83 10.59
CA GLU A 133 -13.97 -0.87 9.55
C GLU A 133 -13.55 0.48 10.14
N ALA A 134 -14.32 1.03 11.07
CA ALA A 134 -13.98 2.30 11.73
C ALA A 134 -12.63 2.24 12.45
N MET A 135 -12.34 1.14 13.14
CA MET A 135 -11.06 0.93 13.83
C MET A 135 -9.89 0.84 12.84
N VAL A 136 -10.07 0.16 11.70
CA VAL A 136 -9.05 0.07 10.65
C VAL A 136 -8.86 1.41 9.95
N LEU A 137 -9.94 2.13 9.65
CA LEU A 137 -9.90 3.45 9.00
C LEU A 137 -9.29 4.53 9.92
N SER A 138 -9.33 4.35 11.24
CA SER A 138 -8.64 5.21 12.20
C SER A 138 -7.11 5.17 12.07
N VAL A 139 -6.55 4.10 11.50
CA VAL A 139 -5.14 4.04 11.13
C VAL A 139 -4.91 5.01 9.96
N PRO A 140 -3.93 5.93 10.05
CA PRO A 140 -3.65 6.87 8.97
C PRO A 140 -3.47 6.15 7.63
N TYR A 141 -4.15 6.63 6.58
CA TYR A 141 -4.11 5.98 5.26
C TYR A 141 -2.69 5.83 4.71
N GLN A 142 -1.81 6.80 4.98
CA GLN A 142 -0.38 6.72 4.63
C GLN A 142 0.31 5.51 5.29
N ALA A 143 -0.01 5.22 6.55
CA ALA A 143 0.54 4.04 7.24
C ALA A 143 0.00 2.74 6.62
N ARG A 144 -1.28 2.73 6.20
CA ARG A 144 -1.89 1.58 5.52
C ARG A 144 -1.26 1.34 4.14
N ILE A 145 -1.08 2.38 3.34
CA ILE A 145 -0.39 2.33 2.04
C ILE A 145 1.07 1.88 2.22
N LYS A 146 1.78 2.45 3.19
CA LYS A 146 3.16 2.09 3.50
C LYS A 146 3.32 0.63 3.90
N LEU A 147 2.37 0.09 4.68
CA LEU A 147 2.34 -1.33 5.01
C LEU A 147 2.15 -2.19 3.76
N LEU A 148 1.17 -1.88 2.92
CA LEU A 148 0.91 -2.61 1.68
C LEU A 148 2.09 -2.55 0.73
N GLY A 149 2.77 -1.40 0.59
CA GLY A 149 3.99 -1.27 -0.22
C GLY A 149 5.16 -2.11 0.29
N ARG A 150 5.19 -2.48 1.57
CA ARG A 150 6.17 -3.44 2.12
C ARG A 150 5.78 -4.90 1.85
N ILE A 151 4.49 -5.21 1.83
CA ILE A 151 3.96 -6.55 1.55
C ILE A 151 4.08 -6.87 0.06
N CYS A 152 3.65 -5.92 -0.77
CA CYS A 152 3.61 -5.97 -2.22
C CYS A 152 4.58 -4.92 -2.76
N ALA A 153 5.82 -5.33 -3.00
CA ALA A 153 6.80 -4.45 -3.61
C ALA A 153 6.46 -4.20 -5.09
N PRO A 154 6.70 -2.98 -5.61
CA PRO A 154 6.60 -2.72 -7.04
C PRO A 154 7.62 -3.55 -7.82
N LEU A 155 7.37 -3.77 -9.11
CA LEU A 155 8.26 -4.58 -9.94
C LEU A 155 9.65 -3.91 -10.00
N LYS A 156 10.65 -4.61 -9.46
CA LYS A 156 12.06 -4.19 -9.45
C LYS A 156 12.64 -4.29 -10.86
N GLU A 157 13.69 -3.50 -11.10
CA GLU A 157 14.49 -3.67 -12.31
C GLU A 157 15.15 -5.05 -12.32
N PRO A 158 15.29 -5.67 -13.51
CA PRO A 158 16.03 -6.92 -13.65
C PRO A 158 17.44 -6.78 -13.10
N GLY A 159 17.93 -7.81 -12.40
CA GLY A 159 19.30 -7.83 -11.91
C GLY A 159 20.32 -7.82 -13.05
N PRO A 160 21.60 -7.56 -12.78
CA PRO A 160 22.64 -7.44 -13.81
C PRO A 160 22.83 -8.70 -14.67
N ALA A 161 22.45 -9.88 -14.14
CA ALA A 161 22.51 -11.15 -14.84
C ALA A 161 21.18 -11.54 -15.54
N SER A 162 20.12 -10.75 -15.37
CA SER A 162 18.82 -10.99 -15.99
C SER A 162 18.68 -10.18 -17.28
N PRO A 163 17.99 -10.70 -18.31
CA PRO A 163 17.68 -9.92 -19.50
C PRO A 163 17.00 -8.61 -19.12
N ALA A 164 17.45 -7.50 -19.68
CA ALA A 164 16.81 -6.22 -19.48
C ALA A 164 15.40 -6.25 -20.09
N ALA A 165 14.41 -5.75 -19.36
CA ALA A 165 13.09 -5.50 -19.94
C ALA A 165 13.25 -4.43 -21.01
N GLN A 166 12.66 -4.66 -22.19
CA GLN A 166 12.73 -3.69 -23.29
C GLN A 166 12.03 -2.37 -22.94
N VAL A 167 11.00 -2.45 -22.10
CA VAL A 167 10.31 -1.29 -21.52
C VAL A 167 10.01 -1.56 -20.05
N ARG A 168 9.97 -0.49 -19.23
CA ARG A 168 9.37 -0.52 -17.90
C ARG A 168 8.22 0.49 -17.87
N GLY A 169 7.01 -0.04 -17.95
CA GLY A 169 5.76 0.68 -17.79
C GLY A 169 5.49 1.06 -16.34
N ALA A 170 4.23 1.28 -15.97
CA ALA A 170 3.82 1.60 -14.60
C ALA A 170 2.54 0.89 -14.17
N ILE A 171 2.44 0.57 -12.88
CA ILE A 171 1.17 0.23 -12.22
C ILE A 171 0.80 1.38 -11.28
N ILE A 172 -0.37 1.98 -11.48
CA ILE A 172 -0.88 3.08 -10.66
C ILE A 172 -2.14 2.61 -9.95
N ALA A 173 -2.14 2.64 -8.62
CA ALA A 173 -3.35 2.40 -7.84
C ALA A 173 -4.07 3.72 -7.57
N VAL A 174 -5.40 3.73 -7.65
CA VAL A 174 -6.25 4.86 -7.23
C VAL A 174 -7.12 4.37 -6.09
N GLU A 175 -6.90 4.93 -4.91
CA GLU A 175 -7.57 4.58 -3.65
C GLU A 175 -8.15 5.85 -3.03
N GLY A 176 -9.02 5.74 -2.03
CA GLY A 176 -9.56 6.93 -1.37
C GLY A 176 -10.77 6.66 -0.51
N ASP A 177 -11.25 7.73 0.12
CA ASP A 177 -12.42 7.68 1.02
C ASP A 177 -13.76 7.65 0.26
N ASP A 178 -13.76 8.19 -0.97
CA ASP A 178 -14.94 8.30 -1.84
C ASP A 178 -14.74 7.43 -3.10
N LEU A 179 -15.49 6.33 -3.20
CA LEU A 179 -15.38 5.39 -4.31
C LEU A 179 -15.76 6.02 -5.65
N GLN A 180 -16.70 6.95 -5.68
CA GLN A 180 -17.06 7.65 -6.92
C GLN A 180 -15.89 8.53 -7.36
N ALA A 181 -15.30 9.28 -6.44
CA ALA A 181 -14.14 10.11 -6.74
C ALA A 181 -12.92 9.30 -7.20
N VAL A 182 -12.73 8.10 -6.66
CA VAL A 182 -11.69 7.16 -7.11
C VAL A 182 -11.93 6.78 -8.57
N GLN A 183 -13.17 6.45 -8.95
CA GLN A 183 -13.52 6.13 -10.34
C GLN A 183 -13.34 7.35 -11.26
N ASP A 184 -13.84 8.51 -10.85
CA ASP A 184 -13.73 9.76 -11.62
C ASP A 184 -12.26 10.11 -11.89
N LEU A 185 -11.39 9.99 -10.87
CA LEU A 185 -9.96 10.26 -11.03
C LEU A 185 -9.27 9.22 -11.92
N ALA A 186 -9.61 7.94 -11.78
CA ALA A 186 -9.06 6.88 -12.61
C ALA A 186 -9.44 7.05 -14.08
N GLN A 187 -10.70 7.39 -14.37
CA GLN A 187 -11.20 7.67 -15.71
C GLN A 187 -10.55 8.91 -16.30
N TRP A 188 -10.50 10.00 -15.53
CA TRP A 188 -9.82 11.22 -15.96
C TRP A 188 -8.35 10.96 -16.27
N LEU A 189 -7.64 10.23 -15.41
CA LEU A 189 -6.21 9.95 -15.58
C LEU A 189 -5.97 9.10 -16.84
N ASN A 190 -6.80 8.10 -17.09
CA ASN A 190 -6.72 7.30 -18.30
C ASN A 190 -6.92 8.15 -19.56
N GLY A 191 -7.93 9.03 -19.55
CA GLY A 191 -8.19 9.96 -20.66
C GLY A 191 -7.09 11.00 -20.83
N PHE A 192 -6.44 11.43 -19.74
CA PHE A 192 -5.30 12.35 -19.77
C PHE A 192 -4.07 11.68 -20.40
N LEU A 193 -3.69 10.49 -19.92
CA LEU A 193 -2.51 9.78 -20.39
C LEU A 193 -2.66 9.25 -21.82
N SER A 194 -3.87 8.84 -22.22
CA SER A 194 -4.13 8.35 -23.59
C SER A 194 -3.96 9.40 -24.67
N LYS A 195 -4.00 10.70 -24.33
CA LYS A 195 -3.75 11.81 -25.26
C LYS A 195 -2.27 12.03 -25.54
N ASP A 196 -1.41 11.57 -24.64
CA ASP A 196 0.03 11.66 -24.81
C ASP A 196 0.51 10.49 -25.68
N GLU A 197 1.31 10.78 -26.70
CA GLU A 197 1.86 9.74 -27.58
C GLU A 197 2.90 8.87 -26.85
N GLU A 198 3.43 9.33 -25.71
CA GLU A 198 4.39 8.59 -24.90
C GLU A 198 3.79 7.38 -24.18
N TYR A 199 2.48 7.39 -23.89
CA TYR A 199 1.85 6.40 -23.01
C TYR A 199 0.79 5.55 -23.71
N SER A 200 0.69 4.30 -23.27
CA SER A 200 -0.45 3.43 -23.54
C SER A 200 -1.07 3.06 -22.19
N SER A 201 -2.11 3.79 -21.79
CA SER A 201 -2.79 3.55 -20.52
C SER A 201 -4.03 2.70 -20.69
N ARG A 202 -4.33 1.87 -19.69
CA ARG A 202 -5.61 1.17 -19.57
C ARG A 202 -6.04 1.08 -18.11
N ILE A 203 -7.35 1.15 -17.89
CA ILE A 203 -7.94 0.81 -16.60
C ILE A 203 -8.14 -0.70 -16.56
N ALA A 204 -7.56 -1.36 -15.57
CA ALA A 204 -7.79 -2.78 -15.33
C ALA A 204 -8.96 -2.99 -14.36
N GLU A 205 -9.59 -4.15 -14.44
CA GLU A 205 -10.70 -4.49 -13.56
C GLU A 205 -10.22 -4.56 -12.09
N PRO A 206 -10.90 -3.86 -11.17
CA PRO A 206 -10.52 -3.85 -9.76
C PRO A 206 -10.77 -5.19 -9.08
N PRO A 207 -10.16 -5.45 -7.92
CA PRO A 207 -10.53 -6.57 -7.07
C PRO A 207 -12.02 -6.54 -6.76
N LYS A 208 -12.69 -7.69 -6.89
CA LYS A 208 -14.11 -7.81 -6.55
C LYS A 208 -14.25 -7.76 -5.04
N THR A 209 -14.81 -6.68 -4.52
CA THR A 209 -15.14 -6.56 -3.10
C THR A 209 -16.58 -7.00 -2.85
N PRO A 210 -16.90 -7.41 -1.61
CA PRO A 210 -18.26 -7.79 -1.28
C PRO A 210 -19.18 -6.58 -1.35
N GLY A 211 -20.27 -6.68 -2.11
CA GLY A 211 -21.26 -5.60 -2.18
C GLY A 211 -21.98 -5.39 -0.84
N ASP A 212 -22.50 -4.18 -0.63
CA ASP A 212 -23.15 -3.80 0.64
C ASP A 212 -24.41 -4.63 0.98
N SER A 213 -25.00 -5.28 -0.01
CA SER A 213 -26.14 -6.18 0.16
C SER A 213 -25.76 -7.57 0.69
N LYS A 214 -24.49 -7.96 0.55
CA LYS A 214 -24.01 -9.28 0.97
C LYS A 214 -23.63 -9.24 2.45
N LYS A 215 -24.50 -9.82 3.29
CA LYS A 215 -24.36 -9.80 4.75
C LYS A 215 -23.23 -10.69 5.28
N GLU A 216 -22.92 -11.76 4.56
CA GLU A 216 -21.92 -12.74 4.99
C GLU A 216 -20.86 -12.90 3.90
N VAL A 217 -19.60 -12.73 4.30
CA VAL A 217 -18.41 -12.91 3.47
C VAL A 217 -17.54 -13.94 4.16
N THR A 218 -17.13 -14.95 3.42
CA THR A 218 -16.30 -16.03 3.97
C THR A 218 -14.83 -15.76 3.72
N PHE A 219 -13.96 -16.35 4.55
CA PHE A 219 -12.52 -16.29 4.34
C PHE A 219 -12.09 -16.99 3.03
N GLU A 220 -12.81 -18.04 2.62
CA GLU A 220 -12.60 -18.73 1.35
C GLU A 220 -12.79 -17.82 0.13
N GLU A 221 -13.77 -16.93 0.16
CA GLU A 221 -13.97 -15.93 -0.91
C GLU A 221 -12.78 -14.97 -1.01
N TYR A 222 -12.20 -14.59 0.13
CA TYR A 222 -11.00 -13.76 0.13
C TYR A 222 -9.79 -14.53 -0.43
N LEU A 223 -9.58 -15.78 -0.03
CA LEU A 223 -8.50 -16.62 -0.58
C LEU A 223 -8.65 -16.82 -2.09
N SER A 224 -9.88 -16.98 -2.58
CA SER A 224 -10.19 -17.08 -4.00
C SER A 224 -9.82 -15.80 -4.75
N LEU A 225 -10.16 -14.63 -4.19
CA LEU A 225 -9.74 -13.34 -4.72
C LEU A 225 -8.21 -13.22 -4.77
N ILE A 226 -7.51 -13.58 -3.69
CA ILE A 226 -6.04 -13.53 -3.64
C ILE A 226 -5.42 -14.44 -4.72
N SER A 227 -5.95 -15.65 -4.88
CA SER A 227 -5.51 -16.60 -5.91
C SER A 227 -5.69 -16.05 -7.33
N GLU A 228 -6.84 -15.42 -7.62
CA GLU A 228 -7.09 -14.73 -8.89
C GLU A 228 -6.04 -13.63 -9.13
N TRP A 229 -5.75 -12.82 -8.11
CA TRP A 229 -4.81 -11.71 -8.22
C TRP A 229 -3.35 -12.13 -8.38
N HIS A 230 -2.95 -13.29 -7.87
CA HIS A 230 -1.64 -13.86 -8.21
C HIS A 230 -1.50 -14.15 -9.71
N SER A 231 -2.58 -14.57 -10.37
CA SER A 231 -2.59 -14.81 -11.81
C SER A 231 -2.58 -13.48 -12.57
N LYS A 232 -3.48 -12.55 -12.21
CA LYS A 232 -3.51 -11.20 -12.77
C LYS A 232 -2.18 -10.45 -12.60
N SER A 233 -1.49 -10.64 -11.47
CA SER A 233 -0.17 -10.06 -11.23
C SER A 233 0.85 -10.41 -12.31
N LYS A 234 0.84 -11.66 -12.81
CA LYS A 234 1.74 -12.11 -13.88
C LYS A 234 1.40 -11.42 -15.20
N GLU A 235 0.11 -11.26 -15.49
CA GLU A 235 -0.37 -10.55 -16.67
C GLU A 235 -0.03 -9.05 -16.62
N MET A 236 -0.20 -8.42 -15.46
CA MET A 236 0.20 -7.03 -15.24
C MET A 236 1.71 -6.85 -15.44
N THR A 237 2.50 -7.74 -14.85
CA THR A 237 3.96 -7.74 -14.99
C THR A 237 4.37 -7.89 -16.46
N ARG A 238 3.76 -8.83 -17.20
CA ARG A 238 4.01 -8.99 -18.63
C ARG A 238 3.62 -7.74 -19.41
N TYR A 239 2.46 -7.17 -19.16
CA TYR A 239 2.00 -5.98 -19.87
C TYR A 239 2.94 -4.79 -19.67
N ILE A 240 3.37 -4.52 -18.42
CA ILE A 240 4.25 -3.39 -18.14
C ILE A 240 5.71 -3.62 -18.55
N THR A 241 6.07 -4.81 -19.06
CA THR A 241 7.44 -5.14 -19.50
C THR A 241 7.55 -5.45 -20.99
N THR A 242 6.43 -5.49 -21.72
CA THR A 242 6.39 -5.70 -23.18
C THR A 242 6.19 -4.37 -23.90
N PRO A 243 6.99 -4.04 -24.93
CA PRO A 243 6.78 -2.84 -25.74
C PRO A 243 5.44 -2.88 -26.46
N ILE A 244 4.72 -1.76 -26.44
CA ILE A 244 3.47 -1.63 -27.18
C ILE A 244 3.78 -0.93 -28.50
N SER A 245 3.60 -1.66 -29.60
CA SER A 245 3.69 -1.10 -30.95
C SER A 245 2.36 -0.45 -31.32
N SER A 246 2.39 0.67 -32.04
CA SER A 246 1.21 1.45 -32.43
C SER A 246 0.22 0.72 -33.36
N SER A 247 0.49 -0.53 -33.70
CA SER A 247 -0.34 -1.39 -34.56
C SER A 247 -1.21 -2.41 -33.80
N ASP A 248 -1.14 -2.48 -32.47
CA ASP A 248 -1.99 -3.40 -31.71
C ASP A 248 -3.43 -2.87 -31.58
N PRO A 249 -4.45 -3.60 -32.07
CA PRO A 249 -5.83 -3.20 -31.90
C PRO A 249 -6.19 -3.28 -30.42
N SER A 250 -6.65 -2.15 -29.89
CA SER A 250 -7.26 -2.08 -28.57
C SER A 250 -8.45 -3.05 -28.52
N PRO A 251 -8.65 -3.85 -27.45
CA PRO A 251 -9.80 -4.72 -27.34
C PRO A 251 -11.04 -3.87 -27.02
N SER A 252 -11.67 -3.32 -28.06
CA SER A 252 -13.03 -2.78 -27.97
C SER A 252 -14.01 -3.94 -27.80
N LYS A 253 -14.80 -3.88 -26.73
CA LYS A 253 -15.88 -4.82 -26.42
C LYS A 253 -16.96 -4.81 -27.52
N GLY A 254 -17.37 -6.01 -27.91
CA GLY A 254 -18.73 -6.38 -28.34
C GLY A 254 -19.20 -5.88 -29.70
N ASP A 255 -19.38 -6.81 -30.65
CA ASP A 255 -20.68 -6.96 -31.32
C ASP A 255 -20.85 -8.39 -31.86
N GLU A 256 -21.95 -8.97 -31.39
CA GLU A 256 -22.90 -9.88 -32.00
C GLU A 256 -22.43 -10.99 -32.97
N MET A 257 -22.69 -12.21 -32.46
CA MET A 257 -23.15 -13.40 -33.15
C MET A 257 -23.89 -13.11 -34.46
N ASP A 258 -23.33 -13.58 -35.59
CA ASP A 258 -24.16 -14.10 -36.66
C ASP A 258 -23.62 -15.42 -37.20
N THR A 259 -24.56 -16.31 -37.39
CA THR A 259 -24.43 -17.73 -37.66
C THR A 259 -24.30 -18.02 -39.15
N ALA A 260 -23.51 -19.06 -39.45
CA ALA A 260 -23.68 -20.05 -40.53
C ALA A 260 -24.24 -19.58 -41.88
N ASP A 261 -23.42 -19.67 -42.93
CA ASP A 261 -23.59 -20.66 -44.01
C ASP A 261 -22.62 -20.40 -45.18
N ARG A 262 -21.91 -21.46 -45.61
CA ARG A 262 -21.66 -21.87 -47.02
C ARG A 262 -20.47 -22.83 -47.17
N LYS A 263 -20.83 -24.09 -46.97
CA LYS A 263 -20.59 -25.31 -47.76
C LYS A 263 -19.76 -25.26 -49.08
N ASP A 264 -19.03 -26.37 -49.24
CA ASP A 264 -18.45 -27.03 -50.42
C ASP A 264 -17.20 -26.44 -51.10
N SER A 265 -16.06 -27.13 -50.98
CA SER A 265 -15.70 -28.17 -51.97
C SER A 265 -14.44 -28.95 -51.58
N ALA A 266 -14.53 -30.27 -51.58
CA ALA A 266 -13.43 -31.23 -51.52
C ALA A 266 -12.67 -31.23 -52.87
N THR A 267 -11.35 -31.45 -52.94
CA THR A 267 -10.69 -32.75 -53.18
C THR A 267 -9.15 -32.55 -53.21
N PRO A 268 -8.32 -33.49 -52.71
CA PRO A 268 -6.84 -33.48 -52.78
C PRO A 268 -6.32 -34.21 -54.06
N PRO A 269 -5.02 -34.14 -54.46
CA PRO A 269 -4.00 -35.04 -53.91
C PRO A 269 -2.50 -34.57 -53.93
N ASP A 270 -1.78 -35.05 -52.92
CA ASP A 270 -0.45 -35.73 -52.89
C ASP A 270 0.78 -35.33 -53.76
N SER A 271 1.90 -35.08 -53.04
CA SER A 271 3.33 -35.39 -53.31
C SER A 271 4.21 -34.55 -54.27
N PRO A 272 5.57 -34.61 -54.20
CA PRO A 272 6.48 -34.49 -53.04
C PRO A 272 7.79 -33.66 -53.32
N ARG A 273 8.55 -33.35 -52.24
CA ARG A 273 10.00 -32.97 -52.16
C ARG A 273 10.50 -31.70 -52.89
N LYS A 274 11.14 -30.77 -52.13
CA LYS A 274 12.61 -30.52 -52.19
C LYS A 274 13.09 -29.56 -51.08
N SER A 275 14.09 -30.02 -50.35
CA SER A 275 14.94 -29.29 -49.41
C SER A 275 15.93 -28.35 -50.11
N THR A 276 16.08 -27.10 -49.63
CA THR A 276 17.35 -26.33 -49.59
C THR A 276 17.15 -24.99 -48.87
N SER A 277 17.78 -24.81 -47.70
CA SER A 277 18.12 -23.51 -47.09
C SER A 277 19.32 -22.87 -47.83
N PRO A 278 19.87 -21.71 -47.40
CA PRO A 278 19.27 -20.44 -46.96
C PRO A 278 19.69 -19.30 -47.92
N SER A 279 18.89 -18.24 -48.08
CA SER A 279 19.38 -16.99 -48.69
C SER A 279 19.25 -15.87 -47.69
N LEU A 280 20.42 -15.38 -47.27
CA LEU A 280 20.63 -14.17 -46.49
C LEU A 280 20.27 -12.97 -47.37
N THR A 281 19.01 -12.54 -47.33
CA THR A 281 18.65 -11.19 -47.75
C THR A 281 18.63 -10.31 -46.51
N THR A 282 19.72 -9.55 -46.38
CA THR A 282 19.85 -8.42 -45.46
C THR A 282 18.86 -7.34 -45.88
N SER A 283 17.60 -7.52 -45.46
CA SER A 283 16.58 -6.49 -45.53
C SER A 283 16.85 -5.50 -44.40
N THR A 284 17.73 -4.54 -44.64
CA THR A 284 17.75 -3.27 -43.91
C THR A 284 16.44 -2.53 -44.20
N LEU A 285 15.37 -3.00 -43.56
CA LEU A 285 14.17 -2.20 -43.36
C LEU A 285 14.52 -1.23 -42.24
N THR A 286 14.94 -0.04 -42.64
CA THR A 286 14.76 1.16 -41.82
C THR A 286 13.25 1.40 -41.71
N SER A 287 12.59 0.61 -40.86
CA SER A 287 11.29 0.99 -40.33
C SER A 287 11.56 2.19 -39.42
N SER A 288 11.07 3.34 -39.84
CA SER A 288 10.81 4.45 -38.93
C SER A 288 9.73 3.99 -37.95
N SER A 289 10.10 3.14 -36.99
CA SER A 289 9.20 2.69 -35.94
C SER A 289 8.90 3.89 -35.08
N ALA A 290 7.62 4.28 -35.01
CA ALA A 290 7.16 5.20 -33.98
C ALA A 290 7.69 4.74 -32.61
N PRO A 291 8.09 5.67 -31.73
CA PRO A 291 8.63 5.30 -30.43
C PRO A 291 7.63 4.40 -29.68
N ALA A 292 8.10 3.27 -29.16
CA ALA A 292 7.24 2.33 -28.43
C ALA A 292 6.67 3.03 -27.19
N LYS A 293 5.35 2.96 -27.02
CA LYS A 293 4.65 3.64 -25.92
C LYS A 293 4.94 2.93 -24.60
N LYS A 294 5.08 3.70 -23.51
CA LYS A 294 5.20 3.16 -22.15
C LYS A 294 3.83 2.61 -21.67
N PRO A 295 3.72 1.30 -21.35
CA PRO A 295 2.48 0.72 -20.84
C PRO A 295 2.14 1.23 -19.43
N ILE A 296 0.89 1.62 -19.17
CA ILE A 296 0.42 2.04 -17.84
C ILE A 296 -0.86 1.29 -17.50
N ILE A 297 -0.89 0.64 -16.35
CA ILE A 297 -2.09 0.03 -15.77
C ILE A 297 -2.60 0.93 -14.66
N ILE A 298 -3.87 1.33 -14.72
CA ILE A 298 -4.57 2.07 -13.68
C ILE A 298 -5.52 1.10 -12.98
N LEU A 299 -5.41 1.01 -11.65
CA LEU A 299 -6.19 0.12 -10.79
C LEU A 299 -6.99 0.93 -9.77
N PRO A 300 -8.29 1.20 -10.01
CA PRO A 300 -9.13 1.74 -8.96
C PRO A 300 -9.33 0.69 -7.86
N THR A 301 -9.47 1.13 -6.61
CA THR A 301 -9.87 0.29 -5.45
C THR A 301 -9.09 -1.03 -5.35
N PHE A 302 -7.76 -0.96 -5.40
CA PHE A 302 -6.87 -2.11 -5.46
C PHE A 302 -6.71 -2.79 -4.08
N GLN A 303 -5.49 -2.91 -3.58
CA GLN A 303 -5.17 -3.68 -2.38
C GLN A 303 -5.71 -3.04 -1.10
N LEU A 304 -5.74 -1.70 -1.04
CA LEU A 304 -6.13 -1.01 0.18
C LEU A 304 -7.63 -1.15 0.41
N HIS A 305 -8.45 -0.78 -0.57
CA HIS A 305 -9.89 -0.93 -0.46
C HIS A 305 -10.29 -2.41 -0.26
N ALA A 306 -9.73 -3.33 -1.04
CA ALA A 306 -10.09 -4.75 -0.96
C ALA A 306 -9.73 -5.38 0.40
N SER A 307 -8.53 -5.10 0.93
CA SER A 307 -8.13 -5.63 2.25
C SER A 307 -9.03 -5.10 3.37
N VAL A 308 -9.38 -3.80 3.35
CA VAL A 308 -10.28 -3.22 4.35
C VAL A 308 -11.69 -3.81 4.23
N ALA A 309 -12.24 -3.90 3.01
CA ALA A 309 -13.60 -4.36 2.77
C ALA A 309 -13.84 -5.82 3.20
N TYR A 310 -12.85 -6.69 3.01
CA TYR A 310 -12.94 -8.08 3.46
C TYR A 310 -12.65 -8.21 4.96
N ALA A 311 -11.66 -7.49 5.50
CA ALA A 311 -11.34 -7.53 6.93
C ALA A 311 -12.46 -7.01 7.81
N SER A 312 -13.24 -6.05 7.33
CA SER A 312 -14.41 -5.60 8.06
C SER A 312 -15.56 -6.61 8.05
N ARG A 313 -15.70 -7.43 7.01
CA ARG A 313 -16.88 -8.30 6.85
C ARG A 313 -16.66 -9.75 7.30
N ILE A 314 -15.42 -10.21 7.41
CA ILE A 314 -15.11 -11.55 7.92
C ILE A 314 -15.10 -11.50 9.46
N PRO A 315 -15.93 -12.30 10.16
CA PRO A 315 -15.98 -12.27 11.61
C PRO A 315 -14.65 -12.65 12.27
N ILE A 316 -14.22 -11.85 13.24
CA ILE A 316 -13.06 -12.15 14.09
C ILE A 316 -13.54 -13.06 15.22
N GLN A 317 -13.12 -14.33 15.19
CA GLN A 317 -13.52 -15.37 16.17
C GLN A 317 -12.40 -15.75 17.14
N ASP A 318 -11.23 -15.13 16.98
CA ASP A 318 -10.03 -15.40 17.74
C ASP A 318 -9.58 -14.13 18.51
N ALA A 319 -8.34 -14.14 19.00
CA ALA A 319 -7.81 -13.07 19.85
C ALA A 319 -7.24 -11.87 19.05
N TYR A 320 -7.42 -11.80 17.74
CA TYR A 320 -6.90 -10.68 16.95
C TYR A 320 -7.68 -9.38 17.24
N SER A 321 -6.96 -8.27 17.34
CA SER A 321 -7.60 -6.95 17.30
C SER A 321 -8.08 -6.64 15.88
N PRO A 322 -9.05 -5.73 15.67
CA PRO A 322 -9.47 -5.29 14.33
C PRO A 322 -8.31 -4.86 13.43
N THR A 323 -7.35 -4.12 13.99
CA THR A 323 -6.17 -3.66 13.26
C THR A 323 -5.24 -4.82 12.90
N ASP A 324 -4.97 -5.73 13.84
CA ASP A 324 -4.09 -6.87 13.58
C ASP A 324 -4.74 -7.85 12.58
N HIS A 325 -6.05 -8.04 12.65
CA HIS A 325 -6.82 -8.84 11.70
C HIS A 325 -6.69 -8.28 10.28
N TRP A 326 -6.88 -6.97 10.10
CA TRP A 326 -6.67 -6.32 8.81
C TRP A 326 -5.22 -6.44 8.33
N GLN A 327 -4.23 -6.25 9.20
CA GLN A 327 -2.82 -6.42 8.84
C GLN A 327 -2.54 -7.85 8.37
N TRP A 328 -3.05 -8.85 9.09
CA TRP A 328 -2.92 -10.25 8.70
C TRP A 328 -3.55 -10.50 7.32
N MET A 329 -4.77 -10.00 7.07
CA MET A 329 -5.41 -10.13 5.76
C MET A 329 -4.64 -9.42 4.65
N ALA A 330 -4.10 -8.22 4.93
CA ALA A 330 -3.24 -7.51 3.99
C ALA A 330 -2.00 -8.35 3.61
N THR A 331 -1.43 -9.15 4.52
CA THR A 331 -0.26 -9.99 4.20
C THR A 331 -0.55 -11.09 3.18
N LEU A 332 -1.81 -11.47 2.96
CA LEU A 332 -2.18 -12.46 1.95
C LEU A 332 -1.93 -11.97 0.52
N TRP A 333 -1.78 -10.66 0.30
CA TRP A 333 -1.40 -10.11 -1.00
C TRP A 333 0.07 -10.34 -1.36
N ARG A 334 0.89 -10.87 -0.43
CA ARG A 334 2.32 -11.11 -0.66
C ARG A 334 2.54 -11.97 -1.90
N GLY A 335 3.40 -11.51 -2.81
CA GLY A 335 3.69 -12.19 -4.07
C GLY A 335 2.85 -11.69 -5.25
N ILE A 336 1.93 -10.75 -5.01
CA ILE A 336 1.29 -9.91 -6.01
C ILE A 336 2.12 -8.62 -6.15
N VAL A 337 2.36 -8.18 -7.39
CA VAL A 337 3.11 -6.96 -7.69
C VAL A 337 2.39 -5.73 -7.11
N GLY A 338 3.14 -4.88 -6.41
CA GLY A 338 2.62 -3.63 -5.85
C GLY A 338 2.53 -2.50 -6.88
N PRO A 339 1.75 -1.45 -6.59
CA PRO A 339 1.69 -0.27 -7.44
C PRO A 339 2.98 0.54 -7.37
N ASP A 340 3.42 1.08 -8.50
CA ASP A 340 4.55 1.99 -8.56
C ASP A 340 4.25 3.34 -7.87
N LEU A 341 2.99 3.76 -7.89
CA LEU A 341 2.48 4.96 -7.26
C LEU A 341 1.02 4.71 -6.82
N THR A 342 0.65 5.15 -5.62
CA THR A 342 -0.74 5.15 -5.15
C THR A 342 -1.29 6.56 -5.11
N LEU A 343 -2.30 6.86 -5.91
CA LEU A 343 -3.10 8.07 -5.78
C LEU A 343 -4.12 7.85 -4.67
N TYR A 344 -4.13 8.70 -3.64
CA TYR A 344 -5.13 8.63 -2.56
C TYR A 344 -6.05 9.85 -2.62
N VAL A 345 -7.33 9.63 -2.92
CA VAL A 345 -8.35 10.68 -2.88
C VAL A 345 -8.83 10.86 -1.45
N LYS A 346 -8.47 12.00 -0.87
CA LYS A 346 -8.89 12.38 0.49
C LYS A 346 -10.03 13.38 0.40
N SER A 347 -11.17 13.00 0.97
CA SER A 347 -12.35 13.87 1.00
C SER A 347 -12.27 14.84 2.19
N TYR A 348 -12.62 16.11 1.97
CA TYR A 348 -12.77 17.11 3.03
C TYR A 348 -14.17 17.73 3.01
N ASP A 349 -14.70 18.06 4.20
CA ASP A 349 -15.99 18.74 4.31
C ASP A 349 -15.87 20.17 3.76
N ALA A 350 -16.91 20.66 3.08
CA ALA A 350 -16.99 22.04 2.59
C ALA A 350 -16.79 23.08 3.71
N LYS A 351 -17.18 22.74 4.94
CA LYS A 351 -17.06 23.61 6.13
C LYS A 351 -15.65 23.63 6.71
N GLU A 352 -14.82 22.67 6.35
CA GLU A 352 -13.44 22.56 6.82
C GLU A 352 -12.50 22.94 5.68
N GLN A 353 -11.63 23.92 5.92
CA GLN A 353 -10.62 24.25 4.93
C GLN A 353 -9.58 23.11 4.90
N PRO A 354 -9.25 22.55 3.72
CA PRO A 354 -8.28 21.48 3.63
C PRO A 354 -6.94 21.99 4.16
N GLN A 355 -6.43 21.33 5.20
CA GLN A 355 -5.09 21.60 5.71
C GLN A 355 -4.06 21.00 4.73
N GLY A 356 -3.18 21.84 4.18
CA GLY A 356 -2.11 21.41 3.29
C GLY A 356 -2.36 21.70 1.81
N LYS A 357 -1.55 21.06 0.95
CA LYS A 357 -1.65 21.23 -0.51
C LYS A 357 -2.83 20.43 -1.04
N MET A 358 -3.47 20.94 -2.11
CA MET A 358 -4.55 20.21 -2.79
C MET A 358 -4.05 18.91 -3.44
N VAL A 359 -2.77 18.87 -3.80
CA VAL A 359 -2.07 17.69 -4.32
C VAL A 359 -0.70 17.63 -3.66
N GLU A 360 -0.38 16.51 -3.02
CA GLU A 360 0.86 16.33 -2.25
C GLU A 360 1.47 14.94 -2.51
N LEU A 361 2.71 14.92 -3.00
CA LEU A 361 3.48 13.69 -3.22
C LEU A 361 4.35 13.40 -1.99
N ASP A 362 4.16 12.22 -1.40
CA ASP A 362 5.07 11.63 -0.42
C ASP A 362 5.87 10.51 -1.08
N ASP A 363 7.09 10.83 -1.50
CA ASP A 363 8.02 9.90 -2.16
C ASP A 363 8.37 8.70 -1.28
N SER A 364 8.40 8.88 0.05
CA SER A 364 8.79 7.83 0.99
C SER A 364 7.75 6.72 1.11
N VAL A 365 6.49 7.06 0.84
CA VAL A 365 5.35 6.14 0.82
C VAL A 365 4.91 5.82 -0.62
N ARG A 366 5.45 6.53 -1.62
CA ARG A 366 5.03 6.45 -3.03
C ARG A 366 3.53 6.74 -3.16
N CYS A 367 3.09 7.79 -2.47
CA CYS A 367 1.69 8.16 -2.41
C CYS A 367 1.49 9.62 -2.84
N LEU A 368 0.59 9.83 -3.81
CA LEU A 368 0.14 11.16 -4.21
C LEU A 368 -1.26 11.39 -3.62
N THR A 369 -1.35 12.21 -2.58
CA THR A 369 -2.61 12.59 -1.96
C THR A 369 -3.30 13.66 -2.81
N VAL A 370 -4.57 13.47 -3.12
CA VAL A 370 -5.41 14.40 -3.89
C VAL A 370 -6.61 14.80 -3.03
N MET A 371 -6.66 16.07 -2.63
CA MET A 371 -7.76 16.60 -1.83
C MET A 371 -8.96 16.92 -2.71
N LYS A 372 -10.12 16.36 -2.38
CA LYS A 372 -11.41 16.64 -3.04
C LYS A 372 -12.45 17.06 -2.02
N GLN A 373 -13.24 18.08 -2.36
CA GLN A 373 -14.37 18.46 -1.51
C GLN A 373 -15.45 17.38 -1.59
N ALA A 374 -15.99 16.95 -0.45
CA ALA A 374 -17.06 15.97 -0.40
C ALA A 374 -18.28 16.44 -1.23
N GLY A 375 -18.75 15.60 -2.16
CA GLY A 375 -19.83 15.94 -3.09
C GLY A 375 -19.48 16.96 -4.19
N GLY A 376 -18.25 17.49 -4.21
CA GLY A 376 -17.77 18.39 -5.26
C GLY A 376 -16.94 17.67 -6.33
N GLU A 377 -16.57 18.40 -7.38
CA GLU A 377 -15.70 17.92 -8.46
C GLU A 377 -14.22 18.17 -8.17
N PHE A 378 -13.33 17.49 -8.90
CA PHE A 378 -11.91 17.81 -8.86
C PHE A 378 -11.66 19.16 -9.53
N LYS A 379 -10.87 20.01 -8.87
CA LYS A 379 -10.43 21.28 -9.45
C LYS A 379 -9.45 21.03 -10.59
N ASP A 380 -9.61 21.75 -11.70
CA ASP A 380 -8.71 21.70 -12.86
C ASP A 380 -7.22 21.86 -12.48
N ALA A 381 -6.92 22.77 -11.56
CA ALA A 381 -5.55 22.97 -11.09
C ALA A 381 -4.98 21.73 -10.39
N SER A 382 -5.80 21.02 -9.60
CA SER A 382 -5.42 19.75 -8.97
C SER A 382 -5.19 18.68 -10.03
N LEU A 383 -6.09 18.54 -10.99
CA LEU A 383 -5.97 17.56 -12.08
C LEU A 383 -4.70 17.80 -12.91
N ARG A 384 -4.41 19.05 -13.30
CA ARG A 384 -3.16 19.38 -13.99
C ARG A 384 -1.92 18.99 -13.18
N ARG A 385 -1.94 19.21 -11.86
CA ARG A 385 -0.83 18.79 -10.98
C ARG A 385 -0.72 17.27 -10.91
N VAL A 386 -1.83 16.55 -10.77
CA VAL A 386 -1.84 15.07 -10.79
C VAL A 386 -1.24 14.55 -12.09
N GLY A 387 -1.69 15.06 -13.24
CA GLY A 387 -1.17 14.67 -14.54
C GLY A 387 0.34 14.90 -14.67
N PHE A 388 0.82 16.05 -14.19
CA PHE A 388 2.26 16.34 -14.15
C PHE A 388 3.04 15.34 -13.29
N GLU A 389 2.64 15.13 -12.03
CA GLU A 389 3.37 14.26 -11.09
C GLU A 389 3.38 12.80 -11.55
N VAL A 390 2.25 12.33 -12.08
CA VAL A 390 2.14 10.96 -12.61
C VAL A 390 3.06 10.79 -13.83
N SER A 391 3.02 11.72 -14.78
CA SER A 391 3.89 11.65 -15.97
C SER A 391 5.37 11.68 -15.60
N GLU A 392 5.78 12.57 -14.68
CA GLU A 392 7.17 12.63 -14.21
C GLU A 392 7.59 11.33 -13.50
N TRP A 393 6.72 10.77 -12.66
CA TRP A 393 6.97 9.50 -12.00
C TRP A 393 7.19 8.36 -13.01
N VAL A 394 6.29 8.22 -13.99
CA VAL A 394 6.36 7.17 -15.02
C VAL A 394 7.59 7.35 -15.93
N ARG A 395 7.98 8.60 -16.23
CA ARG A 395 9.19 8.91 -16.99
C ARG A 395 10.46 8.47 -16.27
N GLY A 396 10.49 8.58 -14.95
CA GLY A 396 11.59 8.14 -14.09
C GLY A 396 11.77 6.62 -14.04
N LEU A 397 10.69 5.84 -14.24
CA LEU A 397 10.77 4.38 -14.20
C LEU A 397 11.66 3.81 -15.31
N GLY A 398 12.52 2.85 -14.94
CA GLY A 398 13.43 2.14 -15.86
C GLY A 398 14.70 2.92 -16.21
N ARG A 399 14.92 4.09 -15.61
CA ARG A 399 16.18 4.82 -15.75
C ARG A 399 17.17 4.25 -14.73
N LYS A 400 18.32 3.77 -15.20
CA LYS A 400 19.44 3.44 -14.31
C LYS A 400 19.95 4.75 -13.70
N ASP A 401 19.89 4.87 -12.38
CA ASP A 401 20.66 5.88 -11.66
C ASP A 401 22.13 5.71 -12.08
N SER A 402 22.66 6.74 -12.73
CA SER A 402 23.98 6.72 -13.40
C SER A 402 25.11 6.85 -12.41
#